data_AF-L1ICV4-F1
#
_entry.id   AF-L1ICV4-F1
#
_cell.length_a   1.000
_cell.length_b   1.000
_cell.length_c   1.000
_cell.angle_alpha   90.00
_cell.angle_beta   90.00
_cell.angle_gamma   90.00
#
_symmetry.space_group_name_H-M   'P 1'
#
loop_
_entity.id
_entity.type
_entity.pdbx_description
1 polymer ?
#
loop_
_entity_poly.entity_id
_entity_poly.type
_entity_poly.pdbx_seq_one_letter_code
_entity_poly.pdbx_strand_id
1 'polypeptide(L)'
;MKVMRPSNRELMQMFIAQCIPFIGFGITDNGLMIIFGEAIEQFLGKLMGLSTMGAAATGNLLSDIAGIFLGGQVQAIASRLGAAEPDLTLEQRSLTITRTCKQLGETVGITIGCIIGMAPLLYMEK
;
A
#
# COMPACT_ATOMS: atom_id res chain seq x y z
N MET A 1 24.41 -21.17 16.00
CA MET A 1 24.30 -20.10 17.01
C MET A 1 22.81 -19.89 17.30
N LYS A 2 22.36 -19.78 18.56
CA LYS A 2 20.93 -19.55 18.84
C LYS A 2 20.64 -18.06 18.63
N VAL A 3 19.97 -17.73 17.52
CA VAL A 3 19.60 -16.34 17.18
C VAL A 3 18.73 -15.77 18.31
N MET A 4 19.13 -14.62 18.86
CA MET A 4 18.35 -13.96 19.90
C MET A 4 17.08 -13.34 19.29
N ARG A 5 15.93 -13.67 19.87
CA ARG A 5 14.63 -13.12 19.44
C ARG A 5 14.64 -11.58 19.60
N PRO A 6 14.13 -10.81 18.61
CA PRO A 6 13.92 -9.38 18.76
C PRO A 6 13.02 -9.05 19.95
N SER A 7 13.30 -7.94 20.61
CA SER A 7 12.47 -7.38 21.66
C SER A 7 11.09 -7.00 21.13
N ASN A 8 10.09 -6.94 22.03
CA ASN A 8 8.74 -6.52 21.66
C ASN A 8 8.71 -5.10 21.07
N ARG A 9 9.64 -4.23 21.49
CA ARG A 9 9.78 -2.88 20.96
C ARG A 9 10.25 -2.90 19.50
N GLU A 10 11.24 -3.72 19.17
CA GLU A 10 11.72 -3.87 17.79
C GLU A 10 10.64 -4.49 16.90
N LEU A 11 9.88 -5.47 17.40
CA LEU A 11 8.75 -6.05 16.65
C LEU A 11 7.64 -5.02 16.39
N MET A 12 7.33 -4.17 17.38
CA MET A 12 6.37 -3.06 17.21
C MET A 12 6.90 -2.01 16.21
N GLN A 13 8.18 -1.67 16.29
CA GLN A 13 8.81 -0.77 15.32
C GLN A 13 8.76 -1.33 13.91
N MET A 14 9.06 -2.63 13.73
CA MET A 14 8.91 -3.32 12.45
C MET A 14 7.47 -3.21 11.94
N PHE A 15 6.48 -3.50 12.79
CA PHE A 15 5.08 -3.41 12.42
C PHE A 15 4.70 -1.99 11.93
N ILE A 16 5.06 -0.95 12.68
CA ILE A 16 4.74 0.45 12.34
C ILE A 16 5.48 0.88 11.06
N ALA A 17 6.77 0.53 10.94
CA ALA A 17 7.60 0.84 9.78
C ALA A 17 7.03 0.27 8.48
N GLN A 18 6.37 -0.89 8.53
CA GLN A 18 5.74 -1.49 7.36
C GLN A 18 4.29 -1.01 7.16
N CYS A 19 3.59 -0.66 8.23
CA CYS A 19 2.20 -0.19 8.15
C CYS A 19 2.07 1.13 7.37
N ILE A 20 2.86 2.16 7.72
CA ILE A 20 2.76 3.49 7.09
C ILE A 20 2.92 3.47 5.57
N PRO A 21 3.97 2.86 5.00
CA PRO A 21 4.13 2.87 3.56
C PRO A 21 3.01 2.13 2.84
N PHE A 22 2.48 1.04 3.44
CA PHE A 22 1.37 0.31 2.86
C PHE A 22 0.02 1.03 2.99
N ILE A 23 -0.16 1.93 3.96
CA ILE A 23 -1.30 2.86 3.97
C ILE A 23 -1.21 3.77 2.73
N GLY A 24 -0.04 4.38 2.49
CA GLY A 24 0.17 5.24 1.33
C GLY A 24 -0.02 4.51 0.00
N PHE A 25 0.48 3.28 -0.08
CA PHE A 25 0.28 2.40 -1.22
C PHE A 25 -1.20 2.10 -1.44
N GLY A 26 -1.93 1.63 -0.43
CA GLY A 26 -3.36 1.30 -0.56
C GLY A 26 -4.25 2.51 -0.89
N ILE A 27 -3.91 3.70 -0.39
CA ILE A 27 -4.60 4.96 -0.77
C ILE A 27 -4.40 5.24 -2.26
N THR A 28 -3.16 5.12 -2.72
CA THR A 28 -2.79 5.37 -4.11
C THR A 28 -3.46 4.34 -5.01
N ASP A 29 -3.35 3.06 -4.65
CA ASP A 29 -3.88 1.92 -5.41
C ASP A 29 -5.38 2.05 -5.67
N ASN A 30 -6.20 2.03 -4.60
CA ASN A 30 -7.65 2.15 -4.74
C ASN A 30 -8.08 3.54 -5.24
N GLY A 31 -7.45 4.61 -4.74
CA GLY A 31 -7.84 5.97 -5.08
C GLY A 31 -7.63 6.30 -6.55
N LEU A 32 -6.42 6.05 -7.07
CA LEU A 32 -6.13 6.28 -8.47
C LEU A 32 -6.81 5.25 -9.37
N MET A 33 -6.98 3.99 -8.94
CA MET A 33 -7.77 3.00 -9.69
C MET A 33 -9.17 3.53 -9.95
N ILE A 34 -9.84 4.05 -8.93
CA ILE A 34 -11.20 4.57 -9.03
C ILE A 34 -11.24 5.81 -9.97
N ILE A 35 -10.35 6.78 -9.76
CA ILE A 35 -10.30 8.02 -10.55
C ILE A 35 -9.96 7.74 -12.02
N PHE A 36 -8.94 6.92 -12.28
CA PHE A 36 -8.54 6.55 -13.63
C PHE A 36 -9.56 5.62 -14.28
N GLY A 37 -10.12 4.68 -13.52
CA GLY A 37 -11.16 3.77 -14.00
C GLY A 37 -12.36 4.52 -14.54
N GLU A 38 -12.86 5.52 -13.81
CA GLU A 38 -13.96 6.36 -14.30
C GLU A 38 -13.56 7.16 -15.54
N ALA A 39 -12.39 7.82 -15.52
CA ALA A 39 -11.93 8.61 -16.66
C ALA A 39 -11.78 7.75 -17.94
N ILE A 40 -11.28 6.52 -17.78
CA ILE A 40 -11.14 5.52 -18.84
C ILE A 40 -12.52 5.06 -19.31
N GLU A 41 -13.44 4.75 -18.41
CA GLU A 41 -14.79 4.33 -18.76
C GLU A 41 -15.51 5.42 -19.58
N GLN A 42 -15.40 6.68 -19.15
CA GLN A 42 -16.02 7.80 -19.86
C GLN A 42 -15.44 8.04 -21.26
N PHE A 43 -14.13 7.81 -21.46
CA PHE A 43 -13.43 8.03 -22.73
C PHE A 43 -13.51 6.81 -23.67
N LEU A 44 -13.16 5.62 -23.17
CA LEU A 44 -13.03 4.37 -23.93
C LEU A 44 -14.31 3.53 -23.92
N GLY A 45 -15.18 3.66 -22.92
CA GLY A 45 -16.49 3.00 -22.91
C GLY A 45 -17.36 3.49 -24.07
N LYS A 46 -17.27 4.78 -24.41
CA LYS A 46 -17.97 5.38 -25.56
C LYS A 46 -17.35 5.08 -26.93
N LEU A 47 -16.02 4.89 -26.98
CA LEU A 47 -15.29 4.73 -28.25
C LEU A 47 -15.02 3.27 -28.63
N MET A 48 -14.74 2.40 -27.66
CA MET A 48 -14.22 1.04 -27.87
C MET A 48 -15.10 -0.06 -27.24
N GLY A 49 -16.23 0.30 -26.60
CA GLY A 49 -17.11 -0.66 -25.95
C GLY A 49 -16.47 -1.37 -24.75
N LEU A 50 -15.52 -0.71 -24.08
CA LEU A 50 -14.86 -1.23 -22.89
C LEU A 50 -15.89 -1.37 -21.76
N SER A 51 -15.92 -2.53 -21.10
CA SER A 51 -16.79 -2.73 -19.94
C SER A 51 -16.29 -1.95 -18.72
N THR A 52 -17.18 -1.64 -17.79
CA THR A 52 -16.86 -1.02 -16.49
C THR A 52 -15.73 -1.77 -15.76
N MET A 53 -15.79 -3.11 -15.75
CA MET A 53 -14.74 -3.93 -15.15
C MET A 53 -13.40 -3.84 -15.92
N GLY A 54 -13.43 -3.67 -17.24
CA GLY A 54 -12.23 -3.46 -18.05
C GLY A 54 -11.59 -2.09 -17.82
N ALA A 55 -12.41 -1.06 -17.63
CA ALA A 55 -11.96 0.27 -17.25
C ALA A 55 -11.31 0.27 -15.86
N ALA A 56 -11.94 -0.40 -14.89
CA ALA A 56 -11.39 -0.58 -13.55
C ALA A 56 -10.05 -1.34 -13.57
N ALA A 57 -9.95 -2.43 -14.34
CA ALA A 57 -8.69 -3.18 -14.48
C ALA A 57 -7.56 -2.34 -15.09
N THR A 58 -7.89 -1.48 -16.07
CA THR A 58 -6.93 -0.55 -16.66
C THR A 58 -6.56 0.56 -15.68
N GLY A 59 -7.52 1.04 -14.90
CA GLY A 59 -7.30 1.97 -13.79
C GLY A 59 -6.33 1.40 -12.76
N ASN A 60 -6.51 0.13 -12.37
CA ASN A 60 -5.60 -0.56 -11.44
C ASN A 60 -4.18 -0.66 -12.00
N LEU A 61 -4.04 -1.03 -13.29
CA LEU A 61 -2.73 -1.08 -13.95
C LEU A 61 -2.00 0.28 -13.88
N LEU A 62 -2.71 1.38 -14.20
CA LEU A 62 -2.13 2.72 -14.13
C LEU A 62 -1.84 3.14 -12.68
N SER A 63 -2.69 2.71 -11.74
CA SER A 63 -2.52 2.94 -10.31
C SER A 63 -1.27 2.25 -9.75
N ASP A 64 -1.02 1.00 -10.13
CA ASP A 64 0.18 0.25 -9.75
C ASP A 64 1.45 0.94 -10.26
N ILE A 65 1.43 1.40 -11.52
CA ILE A 65 2.55 2.15 -12.11
C ILE A 65 2.81 3.42 -11.29
N ALA A 66 1.77 4.19 -10.99
CA ALA A 66 1.88 5.39 -10.15
C ALA A 66 2.36 5.04 -8.72
N GLY A 67 1.89 3.95 -8.15
CA GLY A 67 2.28 3.43 -6.83
C GLY A 67 3.76 3.11 -6.75
N ILE A 68 4.37 2.56 -7.81
CA ILE A 68 5.81 2.33 -7.88
C ILE A 68 6.58 3.66 -7.86
N PHE A 69 6.15 4.65 -8.64
CA PHE A 69 6.79 5.98 -8.66
C PHE A 69 6.63 6.72 -7.33
N LEU A 70 5.47 6.58 -6.68
CA LEU A 70 5.16 7.20 -5.41
C LEU A 70 5.77 6.46 -4.22
N GLY A 71 6.10 5.17 -4.36
CA GLY A 71 6.65 4.32 -3.30
C GLY A 71 7.94 4.88 -2.69
N GLY A 72 8.81 5.48 -3.52
CA GLY A 72 10.02 6.16 -3.03
C GLY A 72 9.70 7.37 -2.13
N GLN A 73 8.68 8.14 -2.49
CA GLN A 73 8.22 9.29 -1.70
C GLN A 73 7.54 8.86 -0.41
N VAL A 74 6.73 7.79 -0.48
CA VAL A 74 6.05 7.22 0.66
C VAL A 74 7.06 6.69 1.70
N GLN A 75 8.15 6.04 1.26
CA GLN A 75 9.26 5.67 2.17
C GLN A 75 10.00 6.89 2.75
N ALA A 76 10.20 7.94 1.95
CA ALA A 76 10.80 9.18 2.43
C ALA A 76 9.92 9.88 3.49
N ILE A 77 8.61 9.83 3.35
CA ILE A 77 7.66 10.38 4.34
C ILE A 77 7.62 9.48 5.58
N ALA A 78 7.55 8.16 5.42
CA ALA A 78 7.54 7.21 6.54
C ALA A 78 8.78 7.35 7.43
N SER A 79 9.97 7.49 6.81
CA SER A 79 11.21 7.75 7.55
C SER A 79 11.19 9.10 8.28
N ARG A 80 10.64 10.17 7.66
CA ARG A 80 10.46 11.47 8.31
C ARG A 80 9.46 11.46 9.47
N LEU A 81 8.45 10.60 9.41
CA LEU A 81 7.45 10.41 10.47
C LEU A 81 7.99 9.53 11.63
N GLY A 82 9.26 9.14 11.60
CA GLY A 82 9.89 8.37 12.67
C GLY A 82 9.60 6.87 12.61
N ALA A 83 9.03 6.38 11.51
CA ALA A 83 8.83 4.95 11.26
C ALA A 83 10.12 4.31 10.72
N ALA A 84 11.18 4.43 11.52
CA ALA A 84 12.45 3.79 11.23
C ALA A 84 12.32 2.27 11.42
N GLU A 85 12.85 1.50 10.46
CA GLU A 85 13.00 0.07 10.66
C GLU A 85 13.92 -0.20 11.86
N PRO A 86 13.62 -1.22 12.69
CA PRO A 86 14.51 -1.62 13.75
C PRO A 86 15.82 -2.18 13.17
N ASP A 87 16.93 -1.92 13.85
CA ASP A 87 18.24 -2.44 13.47
C ASP A 87 18.36 -3.92 13.87
N LEU A 88 17.86 -4.79 12.99
CA LEU A 88 17.86 -6.24 13.16
C LEU A 88 18.92 -6.88 12.29
N THR A 89 19.67 -7.83 12.87
CA THR A 89 20.60 -8.68 12.12
C THR A 89 19.87 -9.49 11.04
N LEU A 90 20.59 -9.91 10.00
CA LEU A 90 20.02 -10.73 8.92
C LEU A 90 19.37 -12.01 9.46
N GLU A 91 19.98 -12.64 10.46
CA GLU A 91 19.43 -13.82 11.13
C GLU A 91 18.12 -13.49 11.86
N GLN A 92 18.04 -12.36 12.57
CA GLN A 92 16.82 -11.91 13.25
C GLN A 92 15.69 -11.56 12.28
N ARG A 93 16.00 -10.95 11.13
CA ARG A 93 15.03 -10.67 10.06
C ARG A 93 14.45 -11.96 9.45
N SER A 94 15.22 -13.04 9.45
CA SER A 94 14.79 -14.35 8.94
C SER A 94 13.85 -15.11 9.87
N LEU A 95 13.76 -14.73 11.15
CA LEU A 95 12.89 -15.39 12.12
C LEU A 95 11.42 -15.24 11.73
N THR A 96 10.65 -16.32 11.90
CA THR A 96 9.22 -16.36 11.59
C THR A 96 8.46 -15.24 12.27
N ILE A 97 8.75 -14.95 13.55
CA ILE A 97 8.06 -13.88 14.28
C ILE A 97 8.29 -12.51 13.65
N THR A 98 9.52 -12.21 13.21
CA THR A 98 9.85 -10.94 12.57
C THR A 98 9.14 -10.82 11.22
N ARG A 99 9.13 -11.91 10.44
CA ARG A 99 8.42 -11.98 9.14
C ARG A 99 6.92 -11.81 9.33
N THR A 100 6.32 -12.49 10.29
CA THR A 100 4.89 -12.35 10.59
C THR A 100 4.56 -10.94 11.07
N CYS A 101 5.35 -10.33 11.95
CA CYS A 101 5.14 -8.94 12.37
C CYS A 101 5.23 -7.96 11.19
N LYS A 102 6.20 -8.15 10.29
CA LYS A 102 6.30 -7.39 9.04
C LYS A 102 5.02 -7.55 8.21
N GLN A 103 4.64 -8.78 7.87
CA GLN A 103 3.47 -9.06 7.03
C GLN A 103 2.16 -8.54 7.65
N LEU A 104 2.01 -8.64 8.97
CA LEU A 104 0.86 -8.07 9.66
C LEU A 104 0.84 -6.54 9.56
N GLY A 105 1.99 -5.88 9.66
CA GLY A 105 2.12 -4.44 9.46
C GLY A 105 1.69 -4.04 8.05
N GLU A 106 2.24 -4.72 7.03
CA GLU A 106 1.87 -4.53 5.62
C GLU A 106 0.36 -4.73 5.39
N THR A 107 -0.20 -5.83 5.93
CA THR A 107 -1.62 -6.21 5.76
C THR A 107 -2.56 -5.21 6.41
N VAL A 108 -2.26 -4.78 7.65
CA VAL A 108 -3.07 -3.76 8.34
C VAL A 108 -2.95 -2.43 7.60
N GLY A 109 -1.74 -2.07 7.20
CA GLY A 109 -1.47 -0.83 6.47
C GLY A 109 -2.25 -0.75 5.16
N ILE A 110 -2.15 -1.78 4.31
CA ILE A 110 -2.84 -1.82 3.02
C ILE A 110 -4.36 -1.83 3.21
N THR A 111 -4.88 -2.56 4.21
CA THR A 111 -6.32 -2.59 4.50
C THR A 111 -6.84 -1.19 4.83
N ILE A 112 -6.17 -0.48 5.74
CA ILE A 112 -6.53 0.90 6.10
C ILE A 112 -6.39 1.82 4.88
N GLY A 113 -5.29 1.69 4.15
CA GLY A 113 -5.02 2.48 2.96
C GLY A 113 -6.10 2.33 1.89
N CYS A 114 -6.48 1.09 1.57
CA CYS A 114 -7.54 0.77 0.62
C CYS A 114 -8.91 1.33 1.06
N ILE A 115 -9.22 1.28 2.37
CA ILE A 115 -10.46 1.88 2.90
C ILE A 115 -10.47 3.39 2.68
N ILE A 116 -9.36 4.07 2.97
CA ILE A 116 -9.23 5.52 2.73
C ILE A 116 -9.25 5.81 1.22
N GLY A 117 -8.59 4.98 0.41
CA GLY A 117 -8.54 5.09 -1.05
C GLY A 117 -9.89 4.91 -1.73
N MET A 118 -10.89 4.32 -1.05
CA MET A 118 -12.27 4.27 -1.53
C MET A 118 -13.03 5.60 -1.36
N ALA A 119 -12.45 6.61 -0.69
CA ALA A 119 -13.09 7.91 -0.49
C ALA A 119 -13.62 8.61 -1.77
N PRO A 120 -12.98 8.51 -2.96
CA PRO A 120 -13.53 9.09 -4.19
C PRO A 120 -14.93 8.59 -4.53
N LEU A 121 -15.29 7.34 -4.17
CA LEU A 121 -16.63 6.80 -4.39
C LEU A 121 -17.74 7.64 -3.73
N LEU A 122 -17.43 8.31 -2.61
CA LEU A 122 -18.40 9.17 -1.92
C LEU A 122 -18.76 10.43 -2.73
N TYR A 123 -17.93 10.80 -3.69
CA TYR A 123 -18.11 12.00 -4.53
C TYR A 123 -18.44 11.65 -5.98
N MET A 124 -18.38 10.38 -6.35
CA MET A 124 -18.60 9.89 -7.72
C MET A 124 -20.05 9.45 -8.00
N GLU A 125 -21.00 9.83 -7.15
CA GLU A 125 -22.43 9.75 -7.48
C GLU A 125 -22.92 11.03 -8.19
N LYS A 126 -22.64 11.12 -9.51
CA LYS A 126 -23.56 11.51 -10.61
C LYS A 126 -22.83 11.70 -11.94
#